data_AF-B8KMI9-F1
#
_entry.id   AF-B8KMI9-F1
#
_cell.length_a   1.000
_cell.length_b   1.000
_cell.length_c   1.000
_cell.angle_alpha   90.00
_cell.angle_beta   90.00
_cell.angle_gamma   90.00
#
_symmetry.space_group_name_H-M   'P 1'
#
loop_
_entity.id
_entity.type
_entity.pdbx_description
1 polymer ?
#
loop_
_entity_poly.entity_id
_entity_poly.type
_entity_poly.pdbx_seq_one_letter_code
_entity_poly.pdbx_strand_id
1 'polypeptide(L)'
;MSYDNESKALGIVVKIDDARIQDHLGELVRGTVEERLNAMLDAEADALCGAQRYERSPDRVDTRAGHYDRKFHSKAGKVNLKVPKLRRQTFETVIIERYKRRETSIEEALMEMYLAGVSVRRVEDVAEALWGTRVSSGTVS
;
A
#
# COMPACT_ATOMS: atom_id res chain seq x y z
N MET A 1 40.70 -28.10 19.60
CA MET A 1 41.45 -27.27 18.63
C MET A 1 40.52 -27.03 17.45
N SER A 2 40.23 -25.75 17.15
CA SER A 2 39.78 -25.24 15.84
C SER A 2 38.29 -25.17 15.46
N TYR A 3 37.34 -24.93 16.37
CA TYR A 3 35.97 -24.49 15.96
C TYR A 3 35.67 -23.00 16.22
N ASP A 4 36.42 -22.33 17.10
CA ASP A 4 36.16 -20.93 17.45
C ASP A 4 36.70 -19.91 16.43
N ASN A 5 37.54 -20.34 15.47
CA ASN A 5 38.18 -19.44 14.53
C ASN A 5 37.38 -19.24 13.22
N GLU A 6 36.58 -20.24 12.80
CA GLU A 6 35.72 -20.13 11.61
C GLU A 6 34.47 -19.28 11.85
N SER A 7 33.86 -19.37 13.05
CA SER A 7 32.71 -18.50 13.40
C SER A 7 33.10 -17.02 13.49
N LYS A 8 34.35 -16.73 13.87
CA LYS A 8 34.91 -15.36 13.85
C LYS A 8 35.20 -14.89 12.42
N ALA A 9 35.62 -15.78 11.53
CA ALA A 9 35.86 -15.46 10.12
C ALA A 9 34.55 -15.19 9.35
N LEU A 10 33.48 -15.93 9.63
CA LEU A 10 32.14 -15.70 9.05
C LEU A 10 31.52 -14.37 9.48
N GLY A 11 31.77 -13.93 10.72
CA GLY A 11 31.34 -12.61 11.21
C GLY A 11 32.07 -11.41 10.58
N ILE A 12 33.22 -11.64 9.95
CA ILE A 12 33.99 -10.59 9.26
C ILE A 12 33.53 -10.42 7.81
N VAL A 13 33.00 -11.47 7.17
CA VAL A 13 32.70 -11.49 5.73
C VAL A 13 31.29 -10.97 5.39
N VAL A 14 30.35 -11.00 6.33
CA VAL A 14 29.01 -10.39 6.15
C VAL A 14 28.78 -9.37 7.25
N LYS A 15 29.23 -8.13 7.03
CA LYS A 15 28.70 -6.99 7.79
C LYS A 15 27.26 -6.77 7.34
N ILE A 16 26.33 -7.39 8.07
CA ILE A 16 24.91 -7.10 7.94
C ILE A 16 24.70 -5.67 8.45
N ASP A 17 24.37 -4.78 7.53
CA ASP A 17 23.93 -3.43 7.86
C ASP A 17 22.43 -3.52 8.17
N ASP A 18 22.11 -3.56 9.47
CA ASP A 18 20.74 -3.72 9.95
C ASP A 18 19.80 -2.63 9.39
N ALA A 19 20.29 -1.40 9.25
CA ALA A 19 19.50 -0.31 8.68
C ALA A 19 19.16 -0.59 7.21
N ARG A 20 20.13 -1.03 6.42
CA ARG A 20 19.89 -1.41 5.01
C ARG A 20 18.94 -2.59 4.86
N ILE A 21 18.96 -3.56 5.78
CA ILE A 21 18.01 -4.67 5.77
C ILE A 21 16.59 -4.18 6.07
N GLN A 22 16.42 -3.33 7.09
CA GLN A 22 15.10 -2.81 7.44
C GLN A 22 14.49 -1.98 6.31
N ASP A 23 15.29 -1.12 5.68
CA ASP A 23 14.86 -0.34 4.52
C ASP A 23 14.44 -1.26 3.36
N HIS A 24 15.27 -2.25 3.03
CA HIS A 24 14.96 -3.20 1.96
C HIS A 24 13.69 -4.01 2.25
N LEU A 25 13.52 -4.46 3.50
CA LEU A 25 12.32 -5.17 3.93
C LEU A 25 11.07 -4.28 3.80
N GLY A 26 11.16 -3.01 4.21
CA GLY A 26 10.09 -2.03 4.03
C GLY A 26 9.69 -1.86 2.57
N GLU A 27 10.66 -1.78 1.66
CA GLU A 27 10.41 -1.69 0.22
C GLU A 27 9.74 -2.95 -0.33
N LEU A 28 10.20 -4.15 0.07
CA LEU A 28 9.60 -5.43 -0.34
C LEU A 28 8.16 -5.56 0.12
N VAL A 29 7.87 -5.22 1.38
CA VAL A 29 6.51 -5.27 1.94
C VAL A 29 5.61 -4.29 1.18
N ARG A 30 6.05 -3.04 1.01
CA ARG A 30 5.30 -2.03 0.26
C ARG A 30 5.02 -2.47 -1.19
N GLY A 31 6.03 -3.00 -1.88
CA GLY A 31 5.90 -3.49 -3.25
C GLY A 31 4.91 -4.65 -3.34
N THR A 32 4.97 -5.59 -2.40
CA THR A 32 4.02 -6.72 -2.34
C THR A 32 2.60 -6.24 -2.09
N VAL A 33 2.40 -5.28 -1.18
CA VAL A 33 1.07 -4.69 -0.92
C VAL A 33 0.54 -3.99 -2.18
N GLU A 34 1.38 -3.19 -2.86
CA GLU A 34 0.99 -2.52 -4.10
C GLU A 34 0.58 -3.52 -5.20
N GLU A 35 1.39 -4.56 -5.41
CA GLU A 35 1.10 -5.61 -6.40
C GLU A 35 -0.20 -6.34 -6.08
N ARG A 36 -0.40 -6.73 -4.82
CA ARG A 36 -1.60 -7.48 -4.39
C ARG A 36 -2.87 -6.65 -4.49
N LEU A 37 -2.84 -5.39 -4.07
CA LEU A 37 -4.00 -4.50 -4.21
C LEU A 37 -4.37 -4.31 -5.68
N ASN A 38 -3.39 -4.10 -6.56
CA ASN A 38 -3.63 -3.98 -7.99
C ASN A 38 -4.18 -5.28 -8.60
N ALA A 39 -3.65 -6.43 -8.22
CA ALA A 39 -4.15 -7.72 -8.68
C ALA A 39 -5.60 -7.97 -8.23
N MET A 40 -5.97 -7.57 -7.01
CA MET A 40 -7.35 -7.69 -6.54
C MET A 40 -8.29 -6.74 -7.29
N LEU A 41 -7.88 -5.50 -7.57
CA LEU A 41 -8.66 -4.56 -8.40
C LEU A 41 -8.88 -5.11 -9.81
N ASP A 42 -7.86 -5.74 -10.39
CA ASP A 42 -7.97 -6.40 -11.69
C ASP A 42 -8.95 -7.59 -11.63
N ALA A 43 -8.88 -8.42 -10.60
CA ALA A 43 -9.79 -9.55 -10.43
C ALA A 43 -11.25 -9.10 -10.29
N GLU A 44 -11.51 -8.03 -9.54
CA GLU A 44 -12.84 -7.44 -9.38
C GLU A 44 -13.37 -6.87 -10.71
N ALA A 45 -12.50 -6.24 -11.51
CA ALA A 45 -12.89 -5.76 -12.84
C ALA A 45 -13.24 -6.90 -13.79
N ASP A 46 -12.51 -8.02 -13.75
CA ASP A 46 -12.83 -9.20 -14.57
C ASP A 46 -14.17 -9.84 -14.14
N ALA A 47 -14.42 -9.92 -12.83
CA ALA A 47 -15.69 -10.39 -12.29
C ALA A 47 -16.87 -9.50 -12.75
N LEU A 48 -16.71 -8.17 -12.71
CA LEU A 48 -17.72 -7.22 -13.20
C LEU A 48 -17.91 -7.31 -14.72
N CYS A 49 -16.87 -7.59 -15.50
CA CYS A 49 -16.99 -7.78 -16.95
C CYS A 49 -17.60 -9.14 -17.33
N GLY A 50 -17.55 -10.12 -16.42
CA GLY A 50 -17.91 -11.52 -16.69
C GLY A 50 -16.89 -12.26 -17.57
N ALA A 51 -15.70 -11.69 -17.77
CA ALA A 51 -14.65 -12.25 -18.63
C ALA A 51 -13.30 -11.59 -18.35
N GLN A 52 -12.21 -12.34 -18.53
CA GLN A 52 -10.86 -11.81 -18.37
C GLN A 52 -10.46 -10.85 -19.49
N ARG A 53 -9.42 -10.05 -19.25
CA ARG A 53 -8.87 -9.16 -20.28
C ARG A 53 -8.50 -9.94 -21.55
N TYR A 54 -8.99 -9.46 -22.69
CA TYR A 54 -8.83 -10.07 -24.03
C TYR A 54 -9.50 -11.43 -24.27
N GLU A 55 -10.18 -11.99 -23.28
CA GLU A 55 -10.98 -13.20 -23.44
C GLU A 55 -12.20 -12.95 -24.34
N ARG A 56 -12.50 -13.88 -25.25
CA ARG A 56 -13.76 -13.86 -26.01
C ARG A 56 -14.76 -14.76 -25.28
N SER A 57 -15.67 -14.14 -24.55
CA SER A 57 -16.77 -14.82 -23.89
C SER A 57 -18.12 -14.25 -24.36
N PRO A 58 -19.11 -15.10 -24.67
CA PRO A 58 -20.47 -14.64 -24.97
C PRO A 58 -21.14 -13.96 -23.76
N ASP A 59 -20.71 -14.27 -22.54
CA ASP A 59 -21.27 -13.74 -21.29
C ASP A 59 -20.67 -12.37 -20.91
N ARG A 60 -19.80 -11.80 -21.74
CA ARG A 60 -19.15 -10.52 -21.48
C ARG A 60 -20.16 -9.37 -21.48
N VAL A 61 -20.23 -8.68 -20.34
CA VAL A 61 -21.14 -7.53 -20.14
C VAL A 61 -20.46 -6.19 -20.46
N ASP A 62 -19.16 -6.07 -20.16
CA ASP A 62 -18.38 -4.85 -20.39
C ASP A 62 -16.93 -5.14 -20.79
N THR A 63 -16.17 -4.10 -21.12
CA THR A 63 -14.76 -4.16 -21.50
C THR A 63 -13.95 -3.11 -20.77
N ARG A 64 -12.67 -3.39 -20.58
CA ARG A 64 -11.72 -2.45 -19.97
C ARG A 64 -11.39 -1.29 -20.93
N ALA A 65 -11.33 -0.09 -20.38
CA ALA A 65 -11.02 1.19 -21.03
C ALA A 65 -9.70 1.80 -20.52
N GLY A 66 -8.77 0.95 -20.08
CA GLY A 66 -7.52 1.38 -19.45
C GLY A 66 -7.66 1.53 -17.93
N HIS A 67 -6.79 2.34 -17.33
CA HIS A 67 -6.69 2.53 -15.89
C HIS A 67 -6.45 4.02 -15.59
N TYR A 68 -6.64 4.44 -14.35
CA TYR A 68 -6.06 5.68 -13.85
C TYR A 68 -5.25 5.40 -12.59
N ASP A 69 -4.20 6.20 -12.41
CA ASP A 69 -3.34 6.08 -11.25
C ASP A 69 -3.91 6.87 -10.06
N ARG A 70 -3.87 6.25 -8.89
CA ARG A 70 -4.28 6.84 -7.62
C ARG A 70 -3.26 6.49 -6.55
N LYS A 71 -2.80 7.50 -5.82
CA LYS A 71 -1.96 7.30 -4.63
C LYS A 71 -2.83 6.90 -3.45
N PHE A 72 -2.42 5.86 -2.73
CA PHE A 72 -3.09 5.39 -1.52
C PHE A 72 -2.07 5.21 -0.40
N HIS A 73 -2.43 5.67 0.79
CA HIS A 73 -1.58 5.55 1.97
C HIS A 73 -2.00 4.31 2.74
N SER A 74 -1.18 3.27 2.71
CA SER A 74 -1.35 2.05 3.51
C SER A 74 -0.39 2.08 4.70
N LYS A 75 -0.62 1.23 5.70
CA LYS A 75 0.32 0.98 6.80
C LYS A 75 1.74 0.62 6.33
N ALA A 76 1.86 -0.07 5.20
CA ALA A 76 3.16 -0.38 4.58
C ALA A 76 3.83 0.82 3.87
N GLY A 77 3.18 1.99 3.90
CA GLY A 77 3.60 3.21 3.21
C GLY A 77 2.71 3.53 2.01
N LYS A 78 3.17 4.51 1.22
CA LYS A 78 2.45 5.00 0.05
C LYS A 78 2.57 4.05 -1.13
N VAL A 79 1.44 3.58 -1.64
CA VAL A 79 1.34 2.69 -2.81
C VAL A 79 0.63 3.38 -3.98
N ASN A 80 0.94 2.96 -5.20
CA ASN A 80 0.28 3.40 -6.42
C ASN A 80 -0.73 2.36 -6.90
N LEU A 81 -2.00 2.76 -6.90
CA LEU A 81 -3.10 1.94 -7.40
C LEU A 81 -3.38 2.25 -8.86
N LYS A 82 -3.49 1.23 -9.68
CA LYS A 82 -3.92 1.27 -11.08
C LYS A 82 -5.39 0.89 -11.15
N VAL A 83 -6.26 1.85 -10.88
CA VAL A 83 -7.69 1.57 -10.80
C VAL A 83 -8.27 1.33 -12.20
N PRO A 84 -8.89 0.17 -12.47
CA PRO A 84 -9.48 -0.13 -13.76
C PRO A 84 -10.58 0.86 -14.15
N LYS A 85 -10.68 1.14 -15.45
CA LYS A 85 -11.81 1.82 -16.06
C LYS A 85 -12.57 0.82 -16.91
N LEU A 86 -13.89 0.77 -16.78
CA LEU A 86 -14.76 0.02 -17.68
C LEU A 86 -15.36 0.98 -18.72
N ARG A 87 -15.86 0.45 -19.85
CA ARG A 87 -16.39 1.28 -20.94
C ARG A 87 -17.79 1.77 -20.69
N ARG A 88 -18.65 0.96 -20.06
CA ARG A 88 -20.07 1.27 -19.88
C ARG A 88 -20.40 1.56 -18.43
N GLN A 89 -19.87 0.76 -17.51
CA GLN A 89 -20.19 0.86 -16.08
C GLN A 89 -19.13 1.64 -15.31
N THR A 90 -19.54 2.25 -14.20
CA THR A 90 -18.58 2.82 -13.25
C THR A 90 -17.93 1.67 -12.47
N PHE A 91 -16.60 1.64 -12.45
CA PHE A 91 -15.88 0.70 -11.60
C PHE A 91 -15.94 1.19 -10.14
N GLU A 92 -16.70 0.48 -9.32
CA GLU A 92 -16.78 0.67 -7.88
C GLU A 92 -16.20 -0.58 -7.22
N THR A 93 -15.16 -0.39 -6.42
CA THR A 93 -14.43 -1.48 -5.76
C THR A 93 -14.81 -1.56 -4.29
N VAL A 94 -15.01 -2.79 -3.81
CA VAL A 94 -15.24 -3.09 -2.38
C VAL A 94 -13.91 -3.15 -1.62
N ILE A 95 -12.80 -3.40 -2.31
CA ILE A 95 -11.46 -3.55 -1.71
C ILE A 95 -10.98 -2.20 -1.14
N ILE A 96 -11.13 -1.13 -1.92
CA ILE A 96 -10.70 0.21 -1.53
C ILE A 96 -11.79 1.21 -1.91
N GLU A 97 -12.47 1.75 -0.92
CA GLU A 97 -13.54 2.73 -1.14
C GLU A 97 -13.12 3.86 -2.09
N ARG A 98 -14.10 4.35 -2.85
CA ARG A 98 -13.88 5.45 -3.79
C ARG A 98 -13.42 6.70 -3.02
N TYR A 99 -12.43 7.39 -3.58
CA TYR A 99 -11.86 8.64 -3.05
C TYR A 99 -11.09 8.56 -1.71
N LYS A 100 -11.16 7.46 -0.94
CA LYS A 100 -10.35 7.28 0.28
C LYS A 100 -8.84 7.40 0.01
N ARG A 101 -8.17 8.38 0.58
CA ARG A 101 -6.72 8.54 0.35
C ARG A 101 -5.89 7.65 1.26
N ARG A 102 -6.44 7.22 2.39
CA ARG A 102 -5.73 6.50 3.44
C ARG A 102 -6.50 5.26 3.85
N GLU A 103 -5.76 4.28 4.33
CA GLU A 103 -6.30 3.12 5.01
C GLU A 103 -6.98 3.54 6.31
N THR A 104 -8.10 2.88 6.65
CA THR A 104 -8.89 3.22 7.83
C THR A 104 -8.10 3.09 9.13
N SER A 105 -7.18 2.13 9.22
CA SER A 105 -6.29 1.97 10.37
C SER A 105 -5.41 3.20 10.64
N ILE A 106 -5.01 3.94 9.60
CA ILE A 106 -4.26 5.20 9.73
C ILE A 106 -5.18 6.31 10.23
N GLU A 107 -6.39 6.41 9.68
CA GLU A 107 -7.37 7.43 10.09
C GLU A 107 -7.77 7.25 11.56
N GLU A 108 -7.98 6.01 11.99
CA GLU A 108 -8.26 5.65 13.39
C GLU A 108 -7.12 6.08 14.31
N ALA A 109 -5.86 5.77 13.97
CA ALA A 109 -4.71 6.17 14.78
C ALA A 109 -4.57 7.70 14.89
N LEU A 110 -4.86 8.44 13.81
CA LEU A 110 -4.85 9.91 13.84
C LEU A 110 -5.96 10.47 14.75
N MET A 111 -7.16 9.90 14.67
CA MET A 111 -8.29 10.27 15.54
C MET A 111 -7.98 9.97 17.00
N GLU A 112 -7.43 8.80 17.30
CA GLU A 112 -7.07 8.42 18.67
C GLU A 112 -6.00 9.34 19.26
N MET A 113 -4.98 9.72 18.49
CA MET A 113 -3.97 10.69 18.92
C MET A 113 -4.61 12.06 19.23
N TYR A 114 -5.50 12.54 18.37
CA TYR A 114 -6.20 13.80 18.60
C TYR A 114 -7.05 13.77 19.87
N LEU A 115 -7.83 12.70 20.06
CA LEU A 115 -8.66 12.48 21.26
C LEU A 115 -7.83 12.34 22.55
N ALA A 116 -6.62 11.77 22.45
CA ALA A 116 -5.66 11.69 23.54
C ALA A 116 -4.98 13.03 23.89
N GLY A 117 -5.33 14.13 23.20
CA GLY A 117 -4.79 15.46 23.46
C GLY A 117 -3.43 15.72 22.81
N VAL A 118 -2.99 14.88 21.87
CA VAL A 118 -1.79 15.14 21.08
C VAL A 118 -2.04 16.36 20.19
N SER A 119 -1.17 17.38 20.28
CA SER A 119 -1.35 18.58 19.47
C SER A 119 -1.31 18.26 17.98
N VAL A 120 -2.13 18.96 17.18
CA VAL A 120 -2.24 18.70 15.73
C VAL A 120 -0.87 18.69 15.04
N ARG A 121 0.04 19.61 15.40
CA ARG A 121 1.40 19.63 14.86
C ARG A 121 2.18 18.36 15.18
N ARG A 122 2.10 17.88 16.43
CA ARG A 122 2.74 16.63 16.86
C ARG A 122 2.14 15.43 16.13
N VAL A 123 0.84 15.44 15.84
CA VAL A 123 0.20 14.41 14.99
C VAL A 123 0.77 14.44 13.57
N GLU A 124 0.99 15.61 12.97
CA GLU A 124 1.64 15.71 11.66
C GLU A 124 3.05 15.08 11.68
N ASP A 125 3.86 15.42 12.68
CA ASP A 125 5.24 14.92 12.82
C ASP A 125 5.28 13.40 12.99
N VAL A 126 4.38 12.84 13.84
CA VAL A 126 4.28 11.40 14.06
C VAL A 126 3.82 10.68 12.78
N ALA A 127 2.84 11.25 12.06
CA ALA A 127 2.35 10.65 10.83
C ALA A 127 3.41 10.63 9.72
N GLU A 128 4.22 11.69 9.63
CA GLU A 128 5.35 11.75 8.70
C GLU A 128 6.45 10.76 9.08
N ALA A 129 6.79 10.63 10.36
CA ALA A 129 7.81 9.71 10.84
C ALA A 129 7.42 8.23 10.65
N LEU A 130 6.15 7.87 10.88
CA LEU A 130 5.70 6.47 10.83
C LEU A 130 5.33 5.99 9.43
N TRP A 131 4.68 6.84 8.62
CA TRP A 131 4.15 6.44 7.31
C TRP A 131 4.82 7.14 6.14
N GLY A 132 5.83 7.99 6.40
CA GLY A 132 6.55 8.75 5.37
C GLY A 132 5.69 9.80 4.67
N THR A 133 4.50 10.11 5.23
CA THR A 133 3.51 10.94 4.57
C THR A 133 2.90 11.93 5.53
N ARG A 134 3.19 13.20 5.29
CA ARG A 134 2.66 14.30 6.11
C ARG A 134 1.14 14.42 5.95
N VAL A 135 0.47 14.50 7.09
CA VAL A 135 -0.97 14.83 7.18
C VAL A 135 -1.07 16.30 7.54
N SER A 136 -1.91 17.06 6.82
CA SER A 136 -2.07 18.47 7.12
C SER A 136 -2.99 18.68 8.32
N SER A 137 -2.79 19.77 9.05
CA SER A 137 -3.60 20.18 10.18
C SER A 137 -5.10 20.18 9.87
N GLY A 138 -5.49 20.74 8.73
CA GLY A 138 -6.89 20.75 8.28
C GLY A 138 -7.50 19.38 7.94
N THR A 139 -6.68 18.32 7.86
CA THR A 139 -7.17 16.93 7.76
C THR A 139 -7.42 16.32 9.15
N VAL A 140 -6.72 16.80 10.18
CA VAL A 140 -6.81 16.29 11.56
C VAL A 140 -7.89 17.02 12.36
N SER A 141 -8.11 18.31 12.08
CA SER A 141 -9.07 19.19 12.77
C SER A 141 -10.49 19.07 12.28
#